data_AF-A0A928TBA9-F1
#
_entry.id   AF-A0A928TBA9-F1
#
_cell.length_a   1.000
_cell.length_b   1.000
_cell.length_c   1.000
_cell.angle_alpha   90.00
_cell.angle_beta   90.00
_cell.angle_gamma   90.00
#
_symmetry.space_group_name_H-M   'P 1'
#
loop_
_entity.id
_entity.type
_entity.pdbx_description
1 polymer ?
#
loop_
_entity_poly.entity_id
_entity_poly.type
_entity_poly.pdbx_seq_one_letter_code
_entity_poly.pdbx_strand_id
1 'polypeptide(L)' 'MSKIRKYLGEVILELKKATWPWDAKEKGFAKYRELNESTVVVFIAMILLGAFVAVFDISFREAFKAAQVWFGR' A
#
# COMPACT_ATOMS: atom_id res chain seq x y z
N MET A 1 3.40 9.26 -34.40
CA MET A 1 4.53 8.89 -33.50
C MET A 1 5.34 10.10 -33.00
N SER A 2 5.80 11.01 -33.86
CA SER A 2 6.63 12.19 -33.47
C SER A 2 5.98 13.11 -32.41
N LYS A 3 4.69 13.46 -32.58
CA LYS A 3 3.96 14.33 -31.63
C LYS A 3 3.85 13.74 -30.22
N ILE A 4 3.65 12.42 -30.11
CA ILE A 4 3.55 11.71 -28.82
C ILE A 4 4.90 11.72 -28.10
N ARG A 5 6.00 11.49 -28.82
CA ARG A 5 7.35 11.55 -28.24
C ARG A 5 7.70 12.96 -27.75
N LYS A 6 7.30 13.99 -28.51
CA LYS A 6 7.49 15.39 -28.10
C LYS A 6 6.71 15.71 -26.83
N TYR A 7 5.43 15.33 -26.80
CA TYR A 7 4.58 15.51 -25.62
C TYR A 7 5.10 14.77 -24.38
N LEU A 8 5.49 13.50 -24.50
CA LEU A 8 6.10 12.75 -23.38
C LEU A 8 7.41 13.39 -22.92
N GLY A 9 8.21 13.91 -23.85
CA GLY A 9 9.42 14.67 -23.53
C GLY A 9 9.14 15.90 -22.68
N GLU A 10 8.13 16.69 -23.06
CA GLU A 10 7.67 17.87 -22.31
C GLU A 10 7.15 17.48 -20.92
N VAL A 11 6.31 16.45 -20.82
CA VAL A 11 5.77 15.97 -19.53
C VAL A 11 6.88 15.52 -18.59
N ILE A 12 7.86 14.74 -19.07
CA ILE A 12 8.99 14.29 -18.24
C ILE A 12 9.82 15.49 -17.76
N LEU A 13 9.96 16.53 -18.60
CA LEU A 13 10.70 17.74 -18.26
C LEU A 13 10.01 18.53 -17.14
N GLU A 14 8.69 18.65 -17.19
CA GLU A 14 7.90 19.24 -16.11
C GLU A 14 7.92 18.37 -14.84
N LEU A 15 7.83 17.05 -14.99
CA LEU A 15 7.85 16.09 -13.88
C LEU A 15 9.16 16.15 -13.07
N LYS A 16 10.27 16.52 -13.72
CA LYS A 16 11.57 16.72 -13.05
C LYS A 16 11.63 17.98 -12.18
N LYS A 17 10.74 18.96 -12.41
CA LYS A 17 10.65 20.19 -11.60
C LYS A 17 9.82 19.97 -10.33
N ALA A 18 9.01 18.91 -10.28
CA ALA A 18 8.23 18.58 -9.11
C ALA A 18 9.14 18.18 -7.93
N THR A 19 8.73 18.57 -6.72
CA THR A 19 9.33 18.06 -5.48
C THR A 19 8.87 16.64 -5.27
N TRP A 20 9.79 15.70 -5.45
CA TRP A 20 9.55 14.30 -5.16
C TRP A 20 10.02 13.96 -3.74
N PRO A 21 9.36 13.02 -3.03
CA PRO A 21 9.70 12.61 -1.67
C PRO A 21 10.91 11.65 -1.66
N TRP A 22 12.00 12.08 -2.29
CA TRP A 22 13.31 11.42 -2.27
C TRP A 22 14.42 12.46 -2.47
N ASP A 23 15.54 12.29 -1.78
CA ASP A 23 16.66 13.22 -1.89
C ASP A 23 17.59 12.84 -3.06
N ALA A 24 17.62 13.67 -4.11
CA ALA A 24 18.48 13.46 -5.26
C ALA A 24 19.99 13.66 -4.96
N LYS A 25 20.33 14.28 -3.83
CA LYS A 25 21.72 14.49 -3.39
C LYS A 25 22.30 13.26 -2.72
N GLU A 26 21.45 12.44 -2.11
CA GLU A 26 21.86 11.19 -1.48
C GLU A 26 21.86 10.04 -2.50
N LYS A 27 22.78 9.08 -2.31
CA LYS A 27 22.91 7.91 -3.18
C LYS A 27 22.43 6.66 -2.46
N GLY A 28 21.87 5.72 -3.22
CA GLY A 28 21.46 4.41 -2.70
C GLY A 28 20.17 4.46 -1.88
N PHE A 29 20.13 3.72 -0.77
CA PHE A 29 18.94 3.56 0.08
C PHE A 29 18.54 4.84 0.82
N ALA A 30 19.50 5.71 1.14
CA ALA A 30 19.26 6.96 1.85
C ALA A 30 18.38 7.94 1.05
N LYS A 31 18.54 7.95 -0.29
CA LYS A 31 17.70 8.71 -1.24
C LYS A 31 16.20 8.50 -1.00
N TYR A 32 15.78 7.26 -0.74
CA TYR A 32 14.37 6.90 -0.64
C TYR A 32 13.89 6.79 0.81
N ARG A 33 14.62 7.37 1.78
CA ARG A 33 14.30 7.25 3.20
C ARG A 33 12.86 7.65 3.53
N GLU A 34 12.43 8.84 3.12
CA GLU A 34 11.07 9.33 3.38
C GLU A 34 9.99 8.43 2.76
N LEU A 35 10.25 7.95 1.54
CA LEU A 35 9.35 7.05 0.83
C LEU A 35 9.26 5.67 1.52
N ASN A 36 10.39 5.15 1.99
CA ASN A 36 10.46 3.87 2.67
C ASN A 36 9.81 3.93 4.05
N GLU A 37 10.08 4.98 4.83
CA GLU A 37 9.43 5.23 6.13
C GLU A 37 7.90 5.29 5.98
N SER A 38 7.40 6.03 4.98
CA SER A 38 5.96 6.11 4.69
C SER A 38 5.38 4.76 4.27
N THR A 39 6.10 4.00 3.44
CA THR A 39 5.65 2.69 2.94
C THR A 39 5.61 1.65 4.06
N VAL A 40 6.60 1.64 4.96
CA VAL A 40 6.67 0.70 6.09
C VAL A 40 5.48 0.89 7.03
N VAL A 41 5.09 2.14 7.32
CA VAL A 41 3.92 2.41 8.18
C VAL A 41 2.64 1.85 7.55
N VAL A 42 2.42 2.11 6.25
CA VAL A 42 1.25 1.57 5.54
C VAL A 42 1.28 0.05 5.51
N PHE A 43 2.45 -0.55 5.34
CA PHE A 43 2.62 -2.00 5.34
C PHE A 43 2.25 -2.63 6.69
N ILE A 44 2.68 -2.03 7.80
CA ILE A 44 2.31 -2.47 9.15
C ILE A 44 0.79 -2.34 9.35
N ALA A 45 0.20 -1.22 8.92
CA ALA A 45 -1.24 -1.02 9.02
C ALA A 45 -2.04 -2.08 8.24
N MET A 46 -1.59 -2.45 7.03
CA MET A 46 -2.22 -3.51 6.24
C MET A 46 -2.18 -4.86 6.96
N ILE A 47 -1.04 -5.21 7.57
CA ILE A 47 -0.90 -6.46 8.33
C ILE A 47 -1.81 -6.45 9.56
N LEU A 48 -1.82 -5.37 10.33
CA LEU A 48 -2.66 -5.26 11.54
C LEU A 48 -4.15 -5.35 11.20
N LEU A 49 -4.58 -4.67 10.13
CA LEU A 49 -5.95 -4.74 9.66
C LEU A 49 -6.30 -6.16 9.18
N GLY A 50 -5.41 -6.80 8.41
CA GLY A 50 -5.61 -8.18 7.96
C GLY A 50 -5.72 -9.17 9.12
N ALA A 51 -4.88 -9.02 10.15
CA ALA A 51 -4.93 -9.83 11.36
C ALA A 51 -6.25 -9.63 12.12
N PHE A 52 -6.68 -8.37 12.28
CA PHE A 52 -7.97 -8.05 12.91
C PHE A 52 -9.13 -8.74 12.16
N VAL A 53 -9.23 -8.54 10.86
CA VAL A 53 -10.31 -9.14 10.04
C VAL A 53 -10.29 -10.68 10.15
N ALA A 54 -9.11 -11.31 10.04
CA ALA A 54 -8.99 -12.75 10.13
C ALA A 54 -9.45 -13.34 11.49
N VAL A 55 -9.17 -12.65 12.60
CA VAL A 55 -9.62 -13.08 13.92
C VAL A 55 -11.14 -13.07 14.02
N PHE A 56 -11.79 -12.02 13.52
CA PHE A 56 -13.25 -11.92 13.55
C PHE A 56 -13.90 -12.93 12.61
N ASP A 57 -13.35 -13.15 11.42
CA ASP A 57 -13.85 -14.15 10.48
C ASP A 57 -13.83 -15.56 11.08
N ILE A 58 -12.73 -15.93 11.75
CA ILE A 58 -12.62 -17.23 12.45
C ILE A 58 -13.62 -17.30 13.59
N SER A 59 -13.72 -16.25 14.41
CA SER A 59 -14.61 -16.21 15.56
C SER A 59 -16.08 -16.34 15.14
N PHE A 60 -16.49 -15.60 14.11
CA PHE A 60 -17.86 -15.69 13.58
C PHE A 60 -18.12 -17.02 12.90
N ARG A 61 -17.16 -17.58 12.15
CA ARG A 61 -17.30 -18.91 11.55
C ARG A 61 -17.61 -19.98 12.59
N GLU A 62 -16.89 -19.99 13.71
CA GLU A 62 -17.14 -20.97 14.77
C GLU A 62 -18.43 -20.67 15.55
N ALA A 63 -18.74 -19.39 15.80
CA ALA A 63 -20.00 -18.99 16.43
C ALA A 63 -21.22 -19.40 15.59
N PHE A 64 -21.21 -19.17 14.28
CA PHE A 64 -22.30 -19.57 13.38
C PHE A 64 -22.44 -21.08 13.28
N LYS A 65 -21.32 -21.83 13.24
CA LYS A 65 -21.38 -23.29 13.30
C LYS A 65 -22.03 -23.77 14.60
N ALA A 66 -21.63 -23.22 15.74
CA ALA A 66 -22.20 -23.58 17.03
C ALA A 66 -23.71 -23.25 17.09
N ALA A 67 -24.11 -22.09 16.57
CA ALA A 67 -25.51 -21.71 16.45
C ALA A 67 -26.29 -22.68 15.56
N GLN A 68 -25.78 -23.06 14.39
CA GLN A 68 -26.44 -24.00 13.50
C GLN A 68 -26.58 -25.40 14.13
N VAL A 69 -25.59 -25.86 14.89
CA VAL A 69 -25.68 -27.15 15.62
C VAL A 69 -26.70 -27.09 16.77
N TRP A 70 -26.93 -25.91 17.35
CA TRP A 70 -27.90 -25.72 18.41
C TRP A 70 -29.33 -25.52 17.89
N PHE A 71 -29.50 -24.77 16.81
CA PHE A 71 -30.81 -24.46 16.19
C PHE A 71 -31.27 -25.45 15.12
N GLY A 72 -30.33 -26.12 14.43
CA GLY A 72 -30.60 -27.12 13.39
C GLY A 72 -30.73 -28.55 13.92
N ARG A 73 -31.00 -28.69 15.22
CA ARG A 73 -31.31 -29.94 15.89
C ARG A 73 -32.78 -29.96 16.32
#